data_AF-A0AAU4S7V9-F1
#
_entry.id   AF-A0AAU4S7V9-F1
#
_cell.length_a   1.000
_cell.length_b   1.000
_cell.length_c   1.000
_cell.angle_alpha   90.00
_cell.angle_beta   90.00
_cell.angle_gamma   90.00
#
_symmetry.space_group_name_H-M   'P 1'
#
loop_
_entity.id
_entity.type
_entity.pdbx_description
1 polymer ?
#
loop_
_entity_poly.entity_id
_entity_poly.type
_entity_poly.pdbx_seq_one_letter_code
_entity_poly.pdbx_strand_id
1 'polypeptide(L)'
;MSDLSADYAVLNRVRHNLDHIAELMKKPGREMEHVTGDAMGVPELAKRMDDFGDEWSYGIKQLTKFSEKASKALLKVKESFEELDHELAEANKNQGKGGGK
;
A
#
# COMPACT_ATOMS: atom_id res chain seq x y z
N MET A 1 24.76 -6.92 -3.87
CA MET A 1 23.67 -7.85 -3.47
C MET A 1 22.77 -7.31 -2.34
N SER A 2 23.05 -6.15 -1.74
CA SER A 2 22.17 -5.55 -0.72
C SER A 2 20.88 -4.95 -1.27
N ASP A 3 20.87 -4.50 -2.53
CA ASP A 3 19.76 -3.72 -3.10
C ASP A 3 18.46 -4.52 -3.27
N LEU A 4 18.53 -5.71 -3.89
CA LEU A 4 17.37 -6.61 -4.03
C LEU A 4 16.70 -6.94 -2.68
N SER A 5 17.50 -7.12 -1.61
CA SER A 5 16.96 -7.45 -0.28
C SER A 5 16.20 -6.28 0.35
N ALA A 6 16.63 -5.04 0.07
CA ALA A 6 15.94 -3.84 0.51
C ALA A 6 14.60 -3.67 -0.22
N ASP A 7 14.54 -4.02 -1.51
CA ASP A 7 13.32 -3.97 -2.31
C ASP A 7 12.25 -4.97 -1.83
N TYR A 8 12.65 -6.18 -1.47
CA TYR A 8 11.72 -7.15 -0.87
C TYR A 8 11.13 -6.66 0.46
N ALA A 9 11.92 -5.98 1.31
CA ALA A 9 11.42 -5.39 2.54
C ALA A 9 10.41 -4.27 2.26
N VAL A 10 10.64 -3.47 1.22
CA VAL A 10 9.74 -2.40 0.77
C VAL A 10 8.43 -3.00 0.24
N LEU A 11 8.47 -4.02 -0.61
CA LEU A 11 7.27 -4.71 -1.12
C LEU A 11 6.44 -5.34 -0.01
N ASN A 12 7.07 -6.01 0.95
CA ASN A 12 6.36 -6.58 2.10
C ASN A 12 5.68 -5.50 2.94
N ARG A 13 6.33 -4.34 3.12
CA ARG A 13 5.72 -3.20 3.82
C ARG A 13 4.49 -2.66 3.08
N VAL A 14 4.55 -2.58 1.75
CA VAL A 14 3.40 -2.16 0.92
C VAL A 14 2.24 -3.12 1.10
N ARG A 15 2.48 -4.42 0.97
CA ARG A 15 1.45 -5.46 1.19
C ARG A 15 0.80 -5.30 2.55
N HIS A 16 1.60 -5.19 3.61
CA HIS A 16 1.06 -5.11 4.96
C HIS A 16 0.19 -3.87 5.19
N ASN A 17 0.56 -2.74 4.58
CA ASN A 17 -0.24 -1.53 4.61
C ASN A 17 -1.59 -1.72 3.89
N LEU A 18 -1.61 -2.40 2.74
CA LEU A 18 -2.84 -2.69 2.00
C LEU A 18 -3.78 -3.61 2.80
N ASP A 19 -3.23 -4.64 3.45
CA ASP A 19 -4.01 -5.53 4.32
C ASP A 19 -4.66 -4.74 5.49
N HIS A 20 -3.93 -3.81 6.10
CA HIS A 20 -4.45 -2.98 7.17
C HIS A 20 -5.57 -2.03 6.68
N ILE A 21 -5.43 -1.42 5.50
CA ILE A 21 -6.50 -0.60 4.90
C ILE A 21 -7.78 -1.43 4.73
N ALA A 22 -7.64 -2.66 4.21
CA ALA A 22 -8.80 -3.53 3.98
C ALA A 22 -9.56 -3.79 5.29
N GLU A 23 -8.88 -3.94 6.42
CA GLU A 23 -9.54 -4.08 7.73
C GLU A 23 -10.18 -2.77 8.23
N LEU A 24 -9.50 -1.64 8.07
CA LEU A 24 -10.08 -0.32 8.41
C LEU A 24 -11.37 -0.05 7.64
N MET A 25 -11.44 -0.43 6.37
CA MET A 25 -12.64 -0.21 5.53
C MET A 25 -13.79 -1.17 5.86
N LYS A 26 -13.50 -2.39 6.34
CA LYS A 26 -14.55 -3.36 6.68
C LYS A 26 -15.20 -3.10 8.04
N LYS A 27 -14.45 -2.54 9.00
CA LYS A 27 -14.90 -2.36 10.38
C LYS A 27 -16.20 -1.54 10.49
N PRO A 28 -16.32 -0.33 9.91
CA PRO A 28 -17.55 0.47 10.05
C PRO A 28 -18.76 -0.20 9.39
N GLY A 29 -18.55 -0.90 8.27
CA GLY A 29 -19.62 -1.65 7.60
C GLY A 29 -20.18 -2.78 8.47
N ARG A 30 -19.30 -3.57 9.11
CA ARG A 30 -19.71 -4.62 10.05
C ARG A 30 -20.44 -4.04 11.26
N GLU A 31 -19.97 -2.92 11.79
CA GLU A 31 -20.62 -2.25 12.93
C GLU A 31 -22.04 -1.79 12.58
N MET A 32 -22.26 -1.30 11.36
CA MET A 32 -23.59 -0.93 10.86
C MET A 32 -24.52 -2.14 10.63
N GLU A 33 -24.00 -3.29 10.19
CA GLU A 33 -24.82 -4.51 10.03
C GLU A 33 -25.42 -5.01 11.35
N HIS A 34 -24.77 -4.75 12.48
CA HIS A 34 -25.24 -5.16 13.80
C HIS A 34 -26.27 -4.20 14.43
N VAL A 35 -26.60 -3.12 13.75
CA VAL A 35 -27.55 -2.12 14.25
C VAL A 35 -28.93 -2.34 13.62
N THR A 36 -29.88 -2.86 14.40
CA THR A 36 -31.28 -3.00 13.98
C THR A 36 -32.06 -1.70 14.20
N GLY A 37 -32.92 -1.33 13.23
CA GLY A 37 -33.69 -0.07 13.26
C GLY A 37 -34.61 0.06 14.47
N ASP A 38 -35.04 -1.07 15.03
CA ASP A 38 -35.95 -1.15 16.17
C ASP A 38 -35.27 -0.75 17.51
N ALA A 39 -33.93 -0.85 17.56
CA ALA A 39 -33.14 -0.54 18.75
C ALA A 39 -32.74 0.95 18.84
N MET A 40 -33.11 1.76 17.86
CA MET A 40 -32.57 3.10 17.65
C MET A 40 -33.67 4.15 17.72
N GLY A 41 -33.62 4.98 18.76
CA GLY A 41 -34.31 6.28 18.71
C GLY A 41 -33.67 7.18 17.65
N VAL A 42 -34.42 8.15 17.10
CA VAL A 42 -33.92 9.10 16.08
C VAL A 42 -32.59 9.78 16.47
N PRO A 43 -32.36 10.21 17.73
CA PRO A 43 -31.08 10.80 18.13
C PRO A 43 -29.91 9.81 18.17
N GLU A 44 -30.17 8.56 18.57
CA GLU A 44 -29.14 7.50 18.62
C GLU A 44 -28.71 7.11 17.20
N LEU A 45 -29.67 7.09 16.25
CA LEU A 45 -29.38 6.89 14.84
C LEU A 45 -28.54 8.00 14.24
N ALA A 46 -28.89 9.27 14.50
CA ALA A 46 -28.09 10.40 14.04
C ALA A 46 -26.63 10.29 14.53
N LYS A 47 -26.44 9.98 15.82
CA LYS A 47 -25.11 9.80 16.40
C LYS A 47 -24.33 8.65 15.75
N ARG A 48 -24.94 7.46 15.56
CA ARG A 48 -24.24 6.33 14.91
C ARG A 48 -23.90 6.63 13.45
N MET A 49 -24.73 7.39 12.75
CA MET A 49 -24.43 7.82 11.38
C MET A 49 -23.27 8.81 11.33
N ASP A 50 -23.18 9.74 12.29
CA ASP A 50 -22.05 10.66 12.43
C ASP A 50 -20.76 9.89 12.75
N ASP A 51 -20.79 8.99 13.74
CA ASP A 51 -19.65 8.15 14.13
C ASP A 51 -19.16 7.28 12.95
N PHE A 52 -20.08 6.69 12.19
CA PHE A 52 -19.77 5.95 10.96
C PHE A 52 -19.11 6.85 9.91
N GLY A 53 -19.67 8.04 9.67
CA GLY A 53 -19.13 9.01 8.72
C GLY A 53 -17.70 9.43 9.04
N ASP A 54 -17.42 9.67 10.31
CA ASP A 54 -16.09 10.02 10.81
C ASP A 54 -15.08 8.88 10.65
N GLU A 55 -15.44 7.65 11.05
CA GLU A 55 -14.58 6.47 10.88
C GLU A 55 -14.32 6.18 9.39
N TRP A 56 -15.35 6.29 8.54
CA TRP A 56 -15.24 6.05 7.10
C TRP A 56 -14.36 7.11 6.41
N SER A 57 -14.55 8.38 6.75
CA SER A 57 -13.71 9.48 6.27
C SER A 57 -12.25 9.31 6.68
N TYR A 58 -12.00 8.86 7.91
CA TYR A 58 -10.66 8.50 8.36
C TYR A 58 -10.08 7.32 7.57
N GLY A 59 -10.86 6.26 7.36
CA GLY A 59 -10.48 5.09 6.55
C GLY A 59 -10.04 5.49 5.14
N ILE A 60 -10.81 6.32 4.45
CA ILE A 60 -10.47 6.85 3.11
C ILE A 60 -9.16 7.65 3.16
N LYS A 61 -8.96 8.52 4.16
CA LYS A 61 -7.70 9.28 4.30
C LYS A 61 -6.50 8.35 4.48
N GLN A 62 -6.63 7.26 5.24
CA GLN A 62 -5.57 6.26 5.36
C GLN A 62 -5.34 5.52 4.04
N LEU A 63 -6.41 5.13 3.34
CA LEU A 63 -6.33 4.48 2.03
C LEU A 63 -5.53 5.32 1.03
N THR A 64 -5.79 6.63 0.95
CA THR A 64 -5.03 7.55 0.10
C THR A 64 -3.55 7.57 0.49
N LYS A 65 -3.23 7.78 1.76
CA LYS A 65 -1.83 7.83 2.26
C LYS A 65 -1.06 6.56 1.95
N PHE A 66 -1.68 5.40 2.13
CA PHE A 66 -1.01 4.13 1.87
C PHE A 66 -0.92 3.81 0.39
N SER A 67 -1.92 4.17 -0.41
CA SER A 67 -1.86 4.03 -1.88
C SER A 67 -0.72 4.88 -2.46
N GLU A 68 -0.52 6.10 -1.95
CA GLU A 68 0.63 6.93 -2.32
C GLU A 68 1.97 6.29 -1.93
N LYS A 69 2.06 5.72 -0.72
CA LYS A 69 3.28 5.00 -0.28
C LYS A 69 3.54 3.75 -1.12
N ALA A 70 2.49 3.00 -1.47
CA ALA A 70 2.56 1.83 -2.33
C ALA A 70 3.08 2.20 -3.72
N SER A 71 2.53 3.26 -4.32
CA SER A 71 2.98 3.80 -5.60
C SER A 71 4.47 4.19 -5.57
N LYS A 72 4.89 4.96 -4.55
CA LYS A 72 6.31 5.35 -4.37
C LYS A 72 7.25 4.15 -4.21
N ALA A 73 6.82 3.15 -3.45
CA ALA A 73 7.58 1.93 -3.24
C ALA A 73 7.73 1.13 -4.54
N LEU A 74 6.65 0.97 -5.31
CA LEU A 74 6.69 0.30 -6.62
C LEU A 74 7.57 1.05 -7.63
N LEU A 75 7.52 2.39 -7.63
CA LEU A 75 8.41 3.20 -8.45
C LEU A 75 9.88 2.95 -8.11
N LYS A 76 10.22 2.92 -6.82
CA LYS A 76 11.59 2.65 -6.37
C LYS A 76 12.08 1.27 -6.79
N VAL A 77 11.23 0.25 -6.65
CA VAL A 77 11.54 -1.11 -7.12
C VAL A 77 11.82 -1.10 -8.62
N LYS A 78 10.99 -0.40 -9.41
CA LYS A 78 11.20 -0.26 -10.86
C LYS A 78 12.56 0.38 -11.17
N GLU A 79 12.90 1.49 -10.50
CA GLU A 79 14.17 2.21 -10.68
C GLU A 79 15.37 1.31 -10.38
N SER A 80 15.34 0.54 -9.28
CA SER A 80 16.40 -0.42 -8.93
C SER A 80 16.55 -1.53 -9.98
N PHE A 81 15.46 -2.04 -10.54
CA PHE A 81 15.56 -3.01 -11.65
C PHE A 81 16.15 -2.40 -12.92
N GLU A 82 15.77 -1.17 -13.29
CA GLU A 82 16.34 -0.47 -14.44
C GLU A 82 17.85 -0.19 -14.27
N GLU A 83 18.29 0.14 -13.04
CA GLU A 83 19.70 0.33 -12.71
C GLU A 83 20.49 -0.99 -12.82
N LEU A 84 19.96 -2.09 -12.27
CA LEU A 84 20.56 -3.42 -12.39
C LEU A 84 20.69 -3.87 -13.84
N ASP A 85 19.65 -3.66 -14.65
CA ASP A 85 19.69 -3.98 -16.08
C ASP A 85 20.75 -3.14 -16.81
N HIS A 86 20.91 -1.87 -16.44
CA HIS A 86 21.96 -1.01 -16.98
C HIS A 86 23.37 -1.48 -16.59
N GLU A 87 23.60 -1.80 -15.31
CA GLU A 87 24.88 -2.33 -14.82
C GLU A 87 25.27 -3.64 -15.53
N LEU A 88 24.31 -4.56 -15.72
CA LEU A 88 24.52 -5.81 -16.45
C LEU A 88 24.88 -5.56 -17.93
N ALA A 89 24.21 -4.62 -18.58
CA ALA A 89 24.50 -4.25 -19.96
C ALA A 89 25.92 -3.66 -20.11
N GLU A 90 26.33 -2.79 -19.20
CA GLU A 90 27.68 -2.19 -19.23
C GLU A 90 28.78 -3.22 -18.90
N ALA A 91 28.55 -4.12 -17.95
CA ALA A 91 29.47 -5.21 -17.65
C ALA A 91 29.72 -6.12 -18.87
N ASN A 92 28.66 -6.47 -19.61
CA ASN A 92 28.77 -7.26 -20.85
C ASN A 92 29.52 -6.52 -21.96
N LYS A 93 29.29 -5.21 -22.15
CA LYS A 93 30.06 -4.39 -23.12
C LYS A 93 31.55 -4.36 -22.79
N ASN A 94 31.90 -4.28 -21.51
CA ASN A 94 33.29 -4.24 -21.07
C ASN A 94 34.01 -5.60 -21.21
N GLN A 95 33.31 -6.72 -21.04
CA GLN A 95 33.87 -8.05 -21.32
C GLN A 95 34.17 -8.26 -22.81
N GLY A 96 33.35 -7.73 -23.72
CA GLY A 96 33.57 -7.82 -25.17
C GLY A 96 34.79 -7.04 -25.69
N LYS A 97 35.29 -6.04 -24.94
CA LYS A 97 36.45 -5.22 -25.32
C LYS A 97 37.81 -5.77 -24.85
N GLY A 98 37.83 -6.77 -23.96
CA GLY A 98 39.06 -7.34 -23.40
C GLY A 98 39.56 -8.64 -24.06
N GLY A 99 38.75 -9.29 -24.88
CA GLY A 99 39.06 -10.61 -25.47
C GLY A 99 39.69 -10.59 -26.87
N GLY A 100 39.98 -9.42 -27.43
CA GLY A 100 40.63 -9.27 -28.73
C GLY A 100 42.11 -8.91 -28.59
N LYS A 101 42.95 -9.89 -28.28
CA LYS A 101 44.40 -9.77 -28.50
C LYS A 101 45.02 -11.12 -28.83
#